data_AF-A0A7V9WKY9-F1
#
_entry.id   AF-A0A7V9WKY9-F1
#
_cell.length_a   1.000
_cell.length_b   1.000
_cell.length_c   1.000
_cell.angle_alpha   90.00
_cell.angle_beta   90.00
_cell.angle_gamma   90.00
#
_symmetry.space_group_name_H-M   'P 1'
#
loop_
_entity.id
_entity.type
_entity.pdbx_description
1 polymer ?
#
loop_
_entity_poly.entity_id
_entity_poly.type
_entity_poly.pdbx_seq_one_letter_code
_entity_poly.pdbx_strand_id
1 'polypeptide(L)'
;MFEEHAPDSSEQIDRELVQRAFVFACDRHADQRRASGEDFIVHPIGVAKICAGMRLDTATLCAALLHDTVEDTSASDHEVRAEFGDEVADLVDGVTKLTGITFQSRDDRQAENYRKMMVAMASDIRVILIKLADRLHNMRTIGAMPKQKQQDKARETLEIFAPLAHRLGIHAIKWELEDLAFATLHPRKFAEIKGLVNQQREEREGYVSRAGEYLEKELEAVGIEGEISGRAKHFYSIYSKMTKKGREFNEIYDLTAMRVRVASVADCYGAIGVIH
;
A
#
# COMPACT_ATOMS: atom_id res chain seq x y z
N MET A 1 1.90 -12.44 5.14
CA MET A 1 3.10 -13.05 5.76
C MET A 1 4.27 -12.26 5.21
N PHE A 2 4.81 -11.34 6.03
CA PHE A 2 5.77 -10.32 5.59
C PHE A 2 7.17 -10.68 6.12
N GLU A 3 7.89 -11.52 5.40
CA GLU A 3 9.31 -11.76 5.64
C GLU A 3 10.09 -11.66 4.32
N GLU A 4 10.58 -10.45 4.04
CA GLU A 4 11.71 -10.21 3.16
C GLU A 4 12.83 -9.56 3.97
N HIS A 5 14.03 -10.10 3.81
CA HIS A 5 15.26 -9.81 4.54
C HIS A 5 15.53 -8.31 4.66
N ALA A 6 15.67 -7.83 5.89
CA ALA A 6 16.38 -6.60 6.22
C ALA A 6 17.60 -6.98 7.10
N PRO A 7 18.75 -6.30 6.93
CA PRO A 7 19.94 -6.52 7.74
C PRO A 7 19.64 -6.23 9.21
N ASP A 8 20.46 -6.81 10.09
CA ASP A 8 20.40 -6.86 11.56
C ASP A 8 20.58 -5.49 12.26
N SER A 9 19.98 -4.43 11.71
CA SER A 9 19.88 -3.09 12.28
C SER A 9 18.42 -2.72 12.52
N SER A 10 17.61 -3.66 13.03
CA SER A 10 16.28 -3.28 13.50
C SER A 10 16.47 -2.40 14.72
N GLU A 11 16.33 -1.08 14.55
CA GLU A 11 16.07 -0.18 15.67
C GLU A 11 15.01 -0.84 16.55
N GLN A 12 15.36 -1.08 17.81
CA GLN A 12 14.45 -1.69 18.75
C GLN A 12 13.27 -0.74 18.91
N ILE A 13 12.08 -1.17 18.48
CA ILE A 13 10.88 -0.35 18.59
C ILE A 13 10.62 -0.04 20.06
N ASP A 14 10.58 1.25 20.40
CA ASP A 14 10.20 1.71 21.74
C ASP A 14 8.68 1.55 21.90
N ARG A 15 8.31 0.41 22.49
CA ARG A 15 6.91 0.06 22.74
C ARG A 15 6.22 1.01 23.71
N GLU A 16 6.96 1.59 24.65
CA GLU A 16 6.39 2.51 25.63
C GLU A 16 6.00 3.82 24.95
N LEU A 17 6.85 4.35 24.08
CA LEU A 17 6.55 5.55 23.29
C LEU A 17 5.33 5.32 22.38
N VAL A 18 5.27 4.18 21.68
CA VAL A 18 4.11 3.83 20.83
C VAL A 18 2.83 3.67 21.66
N GLN A 19 2.92 3.05 22.85
CA GLN A 19 1.77 2.92 23.75
C GLN A 19 1.28 4.29 24.24
N ARG A 20 2.19 5.22 24.60
CA ARG A 20 1.80 6.59 24.96
C ARG A 20 1.10 7.30 23.80
N ALA A 21 1.64 7.18 22.58
CA ALA A 21 1.01 7.76 21.39
C ALA A 21 -0.39 7.19 21.14
N PHE A 22 -0.56 5.88 21.35
CA PHE A 22 -1.87 5.22 21.25
C PHE A 22 -2.87 5.76 22.28
N VAL A 23 -2.48 5.86 23.55
CA VAL A 23 -3.35 6.40 24.61
C VAL A 23 -3.72 7.85 24.32
N PHE A 24 -2.75 8.67 23.92
CA PHE A 24 -3.01 10.06 23.53
C PHE A 24 -4.01 10.15 22.37
N ALA A 25 -3.85 9.34 21.33
CA ALA A 25 -4.78 9.32 20.20
C ALA A 25 -6.19 8.85 20.63
N CYS A 26 -6.29 7.85 21.52
CA CYS A 26 -7.56 7.41 22.09
C CYS A 26 -8.28 8.54 22.81
N ASP A 27 -7.55 9.28 23.66
CA ASP A 27 -8.11 10.38 24.45
C ASP A 27 -8.59 11.52 23.55
N ARG A 28 -7.81 11.88 22.52
CA ARG A 28 -8.15 12.98 21.61
C ARG A 28 -9.31 12.66 20.66
N HIS A 29 -9.47 11.40 20.29
CA HIS A 29 -10.53 10.95 19.41
C HIS A 29 -11.71 10.28 20.15
N ALA A 30 -11.78 10.36 21.49
CA ALA A 30 -12.77 9.67 22.32
C ALA A 30 -14.22 9.96 21.90
N ASP A 31 -14.52 11.22 21.62
CA ASP A 31 -15.85 11.69 21.22
C ASP A 31 -16.10 11.64 19.69
N GLN A 32 -15.12 11.14 18.93
CA GLN A 32 -15.19 11.11 17.46
C GLN A 32 -15.65 9.74 16.95
N ARG A 33 -16.43 9.78 15.87
CA ARG A 33 -16.93 8.60 15.16
C ARG A 33 -16.65 8.74 13.67
N ARG A 34 -16.29 7.64 13.02
CA ARG A 34 -16.16 7.60 11.56
C ARG A 34 -17.53 7.62 10.90
N ALA A 35 -17.56 7.88 9.59
CA ALA A 35 -18.77 7.75 8.77
C ALA A 35 -19.37 6.32 8.79
N SER A 36 -18.58 5.30 9.13
CA SER A 36 -19.03 3.91 9.35
C SER A 36 -19.80 3.71 10.67
N GLY A 37 -19.72 4.67 11.60
CA GLY A 37 -20.24 4.54 12.97
C GLY A 37 -19.24 3.97 13.98
N GLU A 38 -18.05 3.52 13.53
CA GLU A 38 -16.98 3.03 14.40
C GLU A 38 -16.26 4.17 15.12
N ASP A 39 -15.60 3.84 16.23
CA ASP A 39 -14.72 4.77 16.96
C ASP A 39 -13.60 5.25 16.04
N PHE A 40 -13.33 6.56 16.03
CA PHE A 40 -12.38 7.14 15.08
C PHE A 40 -10.97 6.54 15.21
N ILE A 41 -10.58 6.14 16.44
CA ILE A 41 -9.29 5.52 16.74
C ILE A 41 -8.97 4.28 15.91
N VAL A 42 -9.98 3.57 15.38
CA VAL A 42 -9.78 2.43 14.49
C VAL A 42 -8.95 2.80 13.27
N HIS A 43 -9.10 4.03 12.76
CA HIS A 43 -8.34 4.50 11.61
C HIS A 43 -6.85 4.71 11.92
N PRO A 44 -6.44 5.53 12.90
CA PRO A 44 -5.02 5.65 13.28
C PRO A 44 -4.36 4.31 13.61
N ILE A 45 -5.05 3.39 14.30
CA ILE A 45 -4.55 2.03 14.55
C ILE A 45 -4.30 1.30 13.23
N GLY A 46 -5.25 1.37 12.28
CA GLY A 46 -5.14 0.73 10.99
C GLY A 46 -3.98 1.27 10.16
N VAL A 47 -3.74 2.59 10.20
CA VAL A 47 -2.59 3.24 9.56
C VAL A 47 -1.28 2.78 10.20
N ALA A 48 -1.19 2.82 11.53
CA ALA A 48 0.00 2.36 12.27
C ALA A 48 0.31 0.87 12.00
N LYS A 49 -0.71 0.01 11.87
CA LYS A 49 -0.54 -1.40 11.47
C LYS A 49 0.05 -1.56 10.07
N ILE A 50 -0.34 -0.72 9.12
CA ILE A 50 0.23 -0.72 7.77
C ILE A 50 1.69 -0.27 7.82
N CYS A 51 2.01 0.79 8.57
CA CYS A 51 3.38 1.24 8.79
C CYS A 51 4.25 0.16 9.47
N ALA A 52 3.72 -0.54 10.47
CA ALA A 52 4.41 -1.65 11.12
C ALA A 52 4.65 -2.83 10.15
N GLY A 53 3.72 -3.10 9.23
CA GLY A 53 3.88 -4.09 8.16
C GLY A 53 5.00 -3.74 7.18
N MET A 54 5.31 -2.45 7.02
CA MET A 54 6.47 -1.95 6.26
C MET A 54 7.77 -1.90 7.09
N ARG A 55 7.74 -2.32 8.37
CA ARG A 55 8.88 -2.31 9.31
C ARG A 55 9.48 -0.91 9.51
N LEU A 56 8.62 0.11 9.62
CA LEU A 56 9.05 1.49 9.90
C LEU A 56 9.40 1.68 11.38
N ASP A 57 10.22 2.70 11.63
CA ASP A 57 10.78 3.08 12.93
C ASP A 57 9.72 3.60 13.93
N THR A 58 10.12 3.67 15.20
CA THR A 58 9.24 4.09 16.31
C THR A 58 8.59 5.44 16.06
N ALA A 59 9.35 6.43 15.57
CA ALA A 59 8.84 7.77 15.33
C ALA A 59 7.74 7.77 14.26
N THR A 60 7.91 7.00 13.19
CA THR A 60 6.88 6.80 12.16
C THR A 60 5.62 6.14 12.71
N LEU A 61 5.75 5.14 13.58
CA LEU A 61 4.59 4.48 14.18
C LEU A 61 3.81 5.43 15.09
N CYS A 62 4.52 6.25 15.88
CA CYS A 62 3.90 7.28 16.72
C CYS A 62 3.21 8.34 15.85
N ALA A 63 3.89 8.86 14.83
CA ALA A 63 3.31 9.82 13.91
C ALA A 63 2.08 9.26 13.17
N ALA A 64 2.09 7.97 12.78
CA ALA A 64 0.93 7.31 12.19
C ALA A 64 -0.27 7.22 13.15
N LEU A 65 -0.06 7.04 14.45
CA LEU A 65 -1.12 7.08 15.46
C LEU A 65 -1.65 8.51 15.70
N LEU A 66 -0.80 9.52 15.50
CA LEU A 66 -1.08 10.91 15.82
C LEU A 66 -1.50 11.77 14.62
N HIS A 67 -1.41 11.25 13.39
CA HIS A 67 -1.48 12.06 12.16
C HIS A 67 -2.76 12.90 12.01
N ASP A 68 -3.91 12.39 12.46
CA ASP A 68 -5.20 13.10 12.43
C ASP A 68 -5.51 13.85 13.74
N THR A 69 -4.65 13.76 14.76
CA THR A 69 -4.91 14.41 16.06
C THR A 69 -4.80 15.94 15.96
N VAL A 70 -3.88 16.46 15.17
CA VAL A 70 -3.69 17.93 15.01
C VAL A 70 -4.74 18.54 14.07
N GLU A 71 -5.19 17.79 13.06
CA GLU A 71 -6.21 18.26 12.10
C GLU A 71 -7.62 18.21 12.67
N ASP A 72 -7.98 17.08 13.29
CA ASP A 72 -9.38 16.78 13.62
C ASP A 72 -9.71 17.01 15.10
N THR A 73 -8.75 17.34 15.96
CA THR A 73 -8.96 17.48 17.42
C THR A 73 -8.46 18.83 17.96
N SER A 74 -8.52 19.02 19.28
CA SER A 74 -7.99 20.21 19.97
C SER A 74 -6.48 20.15 20.24
N ALA A 75 -5.80 19.07 19.85
CA ALA A 75 -4.36 18.94 20.03
C ALA A 75 -3.59 20.01 19.24
N SER A 76 -2.52 20.54 19.84
CA SER A 76 -1.63 21.50 19.18
C SER A 76 -0.29 20.87 18.84
N ASP A 77 0.38 21.37 17.79
CA ASP A 77 1.75 20.95 17.45
C ASP A 77 2.71 21.05 18.65
N HIS A 78 2.58 22.12 19.45
CA HIS A 78 3.38 22.31 20.66
C HIS A 78 3.16 21.20 21.70
N GLU A 79 1.93 20.70 21.82
CA GLU A 79 1.61 19.60 22.72
C GLU A 79 2.22 18.28 22.24
N VAL A 80 2.12 18.00 20.94
CA VAL A 80 2.77 16.81 20.33
C VAL A 80 4.28 16.87 20.51
N ARG A 81 4.89 18.04 20.30
CA ARG A 81 6.33 18.26 20.46
C ARG A 81 6.79 18.08 21.91
N ALA A 82 6.00 18.55 22.88
CA ALA A 82 6.32 18.40 24.30
C ALA A 82 6.25 16.94 24.78
N GLU A 83 5.28 16.16 24.29
CA GLU A 83 5.02 14.79 24.74
C GLU A 83 5.85 13.72 23.97
N PHE A 84 6.10 13.95 22.68
CA PHE A 84 6.70 12.94 21.78
C PHE A 84 8.01 13.39 21.11
N GLY A 85 8.42 14.64 21.32
CA GLY A 85 9.66 15.20 20.78
C GLY A 85 9.52 15.81 19.39
N ASP A 86 10.58 16.50 18.98
CA ASP A 86 10.63 17.27 17.72
C ASP A 86 10.41 16.38 16.48
N GLU A 87 11.02 15.20 16.46
CA GLU A 87 10.96 14.30 15.30
C GLU A 87 9.53 13.81 15.02
N VAL A 88 8.79 13.37 16.04
CA VAL A 88 7.40 12.92 15.86
C VAL A 88 6.50 14.09 15.47
N ALA A 89 6.69 15.26 16.08
CA ALA A 89 5.92 16.46 15.75
C ALA A 89 6.15 16.89 14.29
N ASP A 90 7.40 16.93 13.84
CA ASP A 90 7.75 17.28 12.46
C ASP A 90 7.14 16.29 11.44
N LEU A 91 7.09 15.00 11.77
CA LEU A 91 6.42 14.00 10.94
C LEU A 91 4.90 14.22 10.88
N VAL A 92 4.26 14.47 12.03
CA VAL A 92 2.80 14.73 12.11
C VAL A 92 2.45 15.99 11.32
N ASP A 93 3.16 17.10 11.55
CA ASP A 93 2.98 18.36 10.83
C ASP A 93 3.21 18.20 9.32
N GLY A 94 4.23 17.43 8.93
CA GLY A 94 4.50 17.09 7.54
C GLY A 94 3.33 16.36 6.87
N VAL A 95 2.75 15.37 7.57
CA VAL A 95 1.57 14.64 7.08
C VAL A 95 0.36 15.56 6.98
N THR A 96 0.16 16.42 7.98
CA THR A 96 -0.98 17.33 8.04
C THR A 96 -0.96 18.36 6.90
N LYS A 97 0.20 18.96 6.66
CA LYS A 97 0.40 19.89 5.54
C LYS A 97 0.13 19.24 4.19
N LEU A 98 0.42 17.95 4.03
CA LEU A 98 0.10 17.22 2.80
C LEU A 98 -1.41 16.96 2.65
N THR A 99 -2.16 16.75 3.73
CA THR A 99 -3.62 16.60 3.68
C THR A 99 -4.32 17.89 3.24
N GLY A 100 -3.83 19.05 3.70
CA GLY A 100 -4.38 20.37 3.35
C GLY A 100 -4.21 20.77 1.88
N ILE A 101 -3.36 20.09 1.12
CA ILE A 101 -3.19 20.32 -0.32
C ILE A 101 -4.40 19.74 -1.06
N THR A 102 -5.43 20.56 -1.23
CA THR A 102 -6.62 20.19 -2.01
C THR A 102 -6.30 20.15 -3.50
N PHE A 103 -6.31 18.94 -4.07
CA PHE A 103 -6.19 18.66 -5.50
C PHE A 103 -7.49 19.00 -6.23
N GLN A 104 -7.81 20.30 -6.36
CA GLN A 104 -8.85 20.75 -7.28
C GLN A 104 -8.25 21.01 -8.67
N SER A 105 -8.98 20.54 -9.69
CA SER A 105 -8.55 20.35 -11.09
C SER A 105 -8.00 21.59 -11.82
N ARG A 106 -6.92 21.34 -12.59
CA ARG A 106 -6.50 21.74 -13.97
C ARG A 106 -4.98 21.62 -14.02
N ASP A 107 -4.42 21.12 -15.13
CA ASP A 107 -3.05 20.59 -15.31
C ASP A 107 -1.91 21.34 -14.58
N ASP A 108 -2.01 22.65 -14.40
CA ASP A 108 -1.00 23.45 -13.68
C ASP A 108 -0.97 23.19 -12.16
N ARG A 109 -2.11 22.94 -11.51
CA ARG A 109 -2.18 22.63 -10.06
C ARG A 109 -1.68 21.24 -9.73
N GLN A 110 -1.76 20.31 -10.69
CA GLN A 110 -1.26 18.95 -10.50
C GLN A 110 0.26 18.95 -10.43
N ALA A 111 0.93 19.75 -11.27
CA ALA A 111 2.37 19.97 -11.21
C ALA A 111 2.81 20.65 -9.90
N GLU A 112 2.05 21.63 -9.41
CA GLU A 112 2.36 22.31 -8.15
C GLU A 112 2.17 21.41 -6.93
N ASN A 113 1.08 20.64 -6.88
CA ASN A 113 0.86 19.68 -5.80
C ASN A 113 1.88 18.53 -5.86
N TYR A 114 2.25 18.08 -7.06
CA TYR A 114 3.33 17.14 -7.25
C TYR A 114 4.67 17.72 -6.76
N ARG A 115 4.95 19.01 -7.02
CA ARG A 115 6.13 19.72 -6.52
C ARG A 115 6.13 19.85 -5.01
N LYS A 116 5.00 20.19 -4.37
CA LYS A 116 4.85 20.22 -2.90
C LYS A 116 5.06 18.85 -2.29
N MET A 117 4.51 17.81 -2.91
CA MET A 117 4.76 16.43 -2.53
C MET A 117 6.23 16.05 -2.68
N MET A 118 6.91 16.49 -3.75
CA MET A 118 8.36 16.29 -3.91
C MET A 118 9.19 17.06 -2.89
N VAL A 119 8.77 18.25 -2.47
CA VAL A 119 9.42 19.02 -1.39
C VAL A 119 9.24 18.32 -0.05
N ALA A 120 8.04 17.80 0.25
CA ALA A 120 7.81 17.00 1.46
C ALA A 120 8.64 15.70 1.45
N MET A 121 8.75 15.03 0.30
CA MET A 121 9.65 13.87 0.11
C MET A 121 11.13 14.24 0.27
N ALA A 122 11.52 15.48 -0.02
CA ALA A 122 12.91 15.92 0.10
C ALA A 122 13.35 16.16 1.55
N SER A 123 12.39 16.42 2.45
CA SER A 123 12.67 16.60 3.88
C SER A 123 12.69 15.28 4.63
N ASP A 124 11.65 14.45 4.48
CA ASP A 124 11.58 13.14 5.13
C ASP A 124 10.62 12.19 4.38
N ILE A 125 11.14 11.06 3.91
CA ILE A 125 10.36 10.03 3.20
C ILE A 125 9.30 9.37 4.11
N ARG A 126 9.49 9.37 5.43
CA ARG A 126 8.54 8.78 6.38
C ARG A 126 7.17 9.44 6.32
N VAL A 127 7.13 10.75 6.06
CA VAL A 127 5.88 11.52 5.86
C VAL A 127 5.04 10.93 4.72
N ILE A 128 5.67 10.58 3.59
CA ILE A 128 4.93 10.04 2.45
C ILE A 128 4.51 8.59 2.67
N LEU A 129 5.29 7.81 3.42
CA LEU A 129 4.93 6.44 3.80
C LEU A 129 3.70 6.42 4.69
N ILE A 130 3.63 7.32 5.68
CA ILE A 130 2.43 7.50 6.52
C ILE A 130 1.24 7.89 5.64
N LYS A 131 1.42 8.82 4.69
CA LYS A 131 0.31 9.25 3.83
C LYS A 131 -0.20 8.15 2.89
N LEU A 132 0.69 7.29 2.40
CA LEU A 132 0.31 6.11 1.63
C LEU A 132 -0.46 5.09 2.49
N ALA A 133 -0.03 4.90 3.74
CA ALA A 133 -0.73 4.03 4.70
C ALA A 133 -2.12 4.57 5.06
N ASP A 134 -2.24 5.88 5.31
CA ASP A 134 -3.52 6.59 5.48
C ASP A 134 -4.43 6.36 4.27
N ARG A 135 -3.93 6.67 3.06
CA ARG A 135 -4.72 6.50 1.84
C ARG A 135 -5.17 5.05 1.65
N LEU A 136 -4.29 4.07 1.91
CA LEU A 136 -4.63 2.66 1.80
C LEU A 136 -5.73 2.26 2.77
N HIS A 137 -5.62 2.66 4.04
CA HIS A 137 -6.65 2.40 5.02
C HIS A 137 -7.99 3.05 4.61
N ASN A 138 -7.96 4.30 4.17
CA ASN A 138 -9.14 5.01 3.70
C ASN A 138 -9.80 4.34 2.48
N MET A 139 -9.02 3.78 1.56
CA MET A 139 -9.54 3.00 0.44
C MET A 139 -10.15 1.66 0.87
N ARG A 140 -9.59 1.00 1.90
CA ARG A 140 -10.18 -0.24 2.47
C ARG A 140 -11.54 0.01 3.13
N THR A 141 -11.73 1.18 3.73
CA THR A 141 -12.98 1.56 4.43
C THR A 141 -13.88 2.50 3.63
N ILE A 142 -13.65 2.66 2.32
CA ILE A 142 -14.29 3.68 1.49
C ILE A 142 -15.82 3.54 1.39
N GLY A 143 -16.33 2.32 1.59
CA GLY A 143 -17.75 1.97 1.40
C GLY A 143 -18.73 2.77 2.27
N ALA A 144 -18.30 3.27 3.42
CA ALA A 144 -19.14 4.06 4.33
C ALA A 144 -19.33 5.52 3.88
N MET A 145 -18.56 6.00 2.90
CA MET A 145 -18.62 7.39 2.44
C MET A 145 -19.72 7.63 1.39
N PRO A 146 -20.18 8.87 1.17
CA PRO A 146 -21.04 9.21 0.05
C PRO A 146 -20.38 8.90 -1.31
N LYS A 147 -21.14 8.36 -2.27
CA LYS A 147 -20.64 7.92 -3.59
C LYS A 147 -19.73 8.93 -4.29
N GLN A 148 -20.08 10.22 -4.25
CA GLN A 148 -19.26 11.26 -4.89
C GLN A 148 -17.84 11.31 -4.29
N LYS A 149 -17.74 11.36 -2.96
CA LYS A 149 -16.45 11.34 -2.26
C LYS A 149 -15.67 10.04 -2.51
N GLN A 150 -16.36 8.91 -2.65
CA GLN A 150 -15.72 7.64 -3.02
C GLN A 150 -15.06 7.73 -4.39
N GLN A 151 -15.79 8.25 -5.40
CA GLN A 151 -15.27 8.41 -6.76
C GLN A 151 -14.07 9.36 -6.78
N ASP A 152 -14.15 10.49 -6.09
CA ASP A 152 -13.09 11.50 -6.07
C ASP A 152 -11.81 10.95 -5.40
N LYS A 153 -11.94 10.31 -4.23
CA LYS A 153 -10.81 9.65 -3.56
C LYS A 153 -10.21 8.50 -4.37
N ALA A 154 -11.03 7.74 -5.09
CA ALA A 154 -10.55 6.65 -5.94
C ALA A 154 -9.80 7.15 -7.18
N ARG A 155 -10.25 8.25 -7.82
CA ARG A 155 -9.51 8.89 -8.93
C ARG A 155 -8.16 9.40 -8.45
N GLU A 156 -8.16 10.15 -7.34
CA GLU A 156 -6.93 10.66 -6.71
C GLU A 156 -5.94 9.53 -6.39
N THR A 157 -6.46 8.39 -5.92
CA THR A 157 -5.66 7.20 -5.63
C THR A 157 -4.95 6.66 -6.87
N LEU A 158 -5.65 6.54 -8.01
CA LEU A 158 -5.04 6.05 -9.25
C LEU A 158 -4.10 7.06 -9.91
N GLU A 159 -4.40 8.34 -9.83
CA GLU A 159 -3.64 9.38 -10.53
C GLU A 159 -2.38 9.81 -9.76
N ILE A 160 -2.41 9.75 -8.42
CA ILE A 160 -1.35 10.29 -7.57
C ILE A 160 -0.71 9.19 -6.71
N PHE A 161 -1.49 8.55 -5.84
CA PHE A 161 -0.95 7.68 -4.79
C PHE A 161 -0.39 6.36 -5.32
N ALA A 162 -1.06 5.70 -6.26
CA ALA A 162 -0.55 4.47 -6.87
C ALA A 162 0.75 4.70 -7.68
N PRO A 163 0.85 5.72 -8.56
CA PRO A 163 2.11 6.09 -9.20
C PRO A 163 3.21 6.46 -8.21
N LEU A 164 2.87 7.07 -7.08
CA LEU A 164 3.82 7.41 -6.04
C LEU A 164 4.38 6.17 -5.34
N ALA A 165 3.50 5.25 -4.91
CA ALA A 165 3.91 3.97 -4.34
C ALA A 165 4.80 3.17 -5.32
N HIS A 166 4.51 3.26 -6.63
CA HIS A 166 5.35 2.67 -7.67
C HIS A 166 6.76 3.27 -7.70
N ARG A 167 6.89 4.61 -7.63
CA ARG A 167 8.19 5.29 -7.63
C ARG A 167 9.03 4.97 -6.39
N LEU A 168 8.38 4.71 -5.26
CA LEU A 168 9.03 4.31 -4.00
C LEU A 168 9.34 2.79 -3.93
N GLY A 169 9.00 2.02 -4.97
CA GLY A 169 9.22 0.56 -5.00
C GLY A 169 8.24 -0.24 -4.13
N ILE A 170 7.22 0.39 -3.55
CA ILE A 170 6.26 -0.25 -2.63
C ILE A 170 5.11 -0.87 -3.43
N HIS A 171 5.45 -1.91 -4.17
CA HIS A 171 4.53 -2.52 -5.13
C HIS A 171 3.29 -3.14 -4.48
N ALA A 172 3.39 -3.68 -3.27
CA ALA A 172 2.25 -4.26 -2.55
C ALA A 172 1.15 -3.21 -2.30
N ILE A 173 1.52 -2.04 -1.77
CA ILE A 173 0.59 -0.91 -1.55
C ILE A 173 0.04 -0.41 -2.88
N LYS A 174 0.90 -0.23 -3.89
CA LYS A 174 0.48 0.19 -5.23
C LYS A 174 -0.67 -0.68 -5.75
N TRP A 175 -0.47 -2.00 -5.78
CA TRP A 175 -1.44 -2.90 -6.38
C TRP A 175 -2.75 -2.94 -5.60
N GLU A 176 -2.68 -2.87 -4.28
CA GLU A 176 -3.88 -2.84 -3.45
C GLU A 176 -4.67 -1.54 -3.64
N LEU A 177 -3.98 -0.39 -3.69
CA LEU A 177 -4.60 0.90 -4.01
C LEU A 177 -5.26 0.89 -5.40
N GLU A 178 -4.57 0.32 -6.40
CA GLU A 178 -5.09 0.19 -7.76
C GLU A 178 -6.37 -0.66 -7.81
N ASP A 179 -6.38 -1.83 -7.17
CA ASP A 179 -7.53 -2.74 -7.16
C ASP A 179 -8.72 -2.14 -6.39
N LEU A 180 -8.48 -1.50 -5.24
CA LEU A 180 -9.53 -0.83 -4.45
C LEU A 180 -10.13 0.37 -5.20
N ALA A 181 -9.31 1.18 -5.84
CA ALA A 181 -9.78 2.30 -6.64
C ALA A 181 -10.53 1.81 -7.88
N PHE A 182 -10.06 0.75 -8.53
CA PHE A 182 -10.75 0.13 -9.67
C PHE A 182 -12.13 -0.43 -9.27
N ALA A 183 -12.22 -1.12 -8.14
CA ALA A 183 -13.49 -1.62 -7.60
C ALA A 183 -14.48 -0.48 -7.33
N THR A 184 -13.99 0.67 -6.89
CA THR A 184 -14.80 1.86 -6.59
C THR A 184 -15.26 2.58 -7.86
N LEU A 185 -14.37 2.79 -8.84
CA LEU A 185 -14.66 3.54 -10.07
C LEU A 185 -15.48 2.73 -11.09
N HIS A 186 -15.20 1.43 -11.19
CA HIS A 186 -15.79 0.56 -12.20
C HIS A 186 -16.28 -0.78 -11.60
N PRO A 187 -17.26 -0.75 -10.68
CA PRO A 187 -17.67 -1.94 -9.92
C PRO A 187 -18.17 -3.10 -10.80
N ARG A 188 -18.86 -2.79 -11.91
CA ARG A 188 -19.34 -3.82 -12.86
C ARG A 188 -18.18 -4.56 -13.53
N LYS A 189 -17.20 -3.82 -14.06
CA LYS A 189 -16.01 -4.40 -14.70
C LYS A 189 -15.14 -5.15 -13.69
N PHE A 190 -15.02 -4.63 -12.47
CA PHE A 190 -14.32 -5.31 -11.39
C PHE A 190 -14.96 -6.68 -11.07
N ALA A 191 -16.29 -6.72 -10.94
CA ALA A 191 -17.02 -7.96 -10.68
C ALA A 191 -16.88 -8.97 -11.83
N GLU A 192 -16.93 -8.50 -13.08
CA GLU A 192 -16.71 -9.32 -14.27
C GLU A 192 -15.30 -9.94 -14.28
N ILE A 193 -14.25 -9.13 -14.16
CA ILE A 193 -12.87 -9.61 -14.14
C ILE A 193 -12.64 -10.56 -12.96
N LYS A 194 -13.19 -10.24 -11.77
CA LYS A 194 -13.11 -11.11 -10.59
C LYS A 194 -13.79 -12.46 -10.83
N GLY A 195 -14.97 -12.47 -11.47
CA GLY A 195 -15.68 -13.69 -11.83
C GLY A 195 -14.86 -14.56 -12.79
N LEU A 196 -14.33 -13.95 -13.86
CA LEU A 196 -13.51 -14.64 -14.84
C LEU A 196 -12.19 -15.17 -14.24
N VAL A 197 -11.58 -14.42 -13.32
CA VAL A 197 -10.39 -14.86 -12.58
C VAL A 197 -10.69 -16.05 -11.67
N ASN A 198 -11.83 -16.04 -10.99
CA ASN A 198 -12.24 -17.11 -10.09
C ASN A 198 -12.62 -18.40 -10.84
N GLN A 199 -13.26 -18.29 -12.01
CA GLN A 199 -13.69 -19.46 -12.78
C GLN A 199 -12.53 -20.35 -13.21
N GLN A 200 -11.37 -19.77 -13.50
CA GLN A 200 -10.17 -20.51 -13.90
C GLN A 200 -9.21 -20.73 -12.73
N ARG A 201 -9.62 -20.49 -11.48
CA ARG A 201 -8.72 -20.52 -10.33
C ARG A 201 -8.14 -21.91 -10.09
N GLU A 202 -8.99 -22.93 -10.03
CA GLU A 202 -8.55 -24.32 -9.79
C GLU A 202 -7.65 -24.83 -10.91
N GLU A 203 -8.01 -24.54 -12.17
CA GLU A 203 -7.20 -24.91 -13.33
C GLU A 203 -5.81 -24.25 -13.29
N ARG A 204 -5.74 -22.96 -12.92
CA ARG A 204 -4.48 -22.24 -12.76
C ARG A 204 -3.66 -22.73 -11.58
N GLU A 205 -4.27 -22.94 -10.41
CA GLU A 205 -3.56 -23.47 -9.24
C GLU A 205 -2.99 -24.86 -9.53
N GLY A 206 -3.76 -25.73 -10.20
CA GLY A 206 -3.28 -27.04 -10.65
C GLY A 206 -2.20 -26.98 -11.73
N TYR A 207 -2.24 -25.99 -12.64
CA TYR A 207 -1.17 -25.78 -13.61
C TYR A 207 0.12 -25.26 -12.93
N VAL A 208 0.00 -24.28 -12.03
CA VAL A 208 1.14 -23.72 -11.29
C VAL A 208 1.78 -24.77 -10.38
N SER A 209 1.00 -25.61 -9.70
CA SER A 209 1.55 -26.68 -8.85
C SER A 209 2.38 -27.64 -9.68
N ARG A 210 1.83 -28.15 -10.80
CA ARG A 210 2.53 -29.09 -11.67
C ARG A 210 3.77 -28.50 -12.31
N ALA A 211 3.68 -27.26 -12.81
CA ALA A 211 4.81 -26.56 -13.39
C ALA A 211 5.86 -26.21 -12.33
N GLY A 212 5.43 -25.88 -11.11
CA GLY A 212 6.29 -25.63 -9.96
C GLY A 212 7.08 -26.87 -9.55
N GLU A 213 6.41 -28.00 -9.34
CA GLU A 213 7.04 -29.28 -9.02
C GLU A 213 8.03 -29.74 -10.09
N TYR A 214 7.72 -29.47 -11.36
CA TYR A 214 8.64 -29.78 -12.46
C TYR A 214 9.89 -28.89 -12.40
N LEU A 215 9.69 -27.57 -12.28
CA LEU A 215 10.78 -26.62 -12.24
C LEU A 215 11.66 -26.78 -10.98
N GLU A 216 11.06 -27.13 -9.84
CA GLU A 216 11.78 -27.40 -8.59
C GLU A 216 12.78 -28.54 -8.77
N LYS A 217 12.36 -29.65 -9.40
CA LYS A 217 13.25 -30.79 -9.69
C LYS A 217 14.39 -30.44 -10.65
N GLU A 218 14.10 -29.66 -11.68
CA GLU A 218 15.13 -29.23 -12.64
C GLU A 218 16.14 -28.27 -12.01
N LEU A 219 15.69 -27.38 -11.11
CA LEU A 219 16.58 -26.50 -10.35
C LEU A 219 17.45 -27.29 -9.37
N GLU A 220 16.88 -28.25 -8.63
CA GLU A 220 17.62 -29.15 -7.74
C GLU A 220 18.69 -29.96 -8.48
N ALA A 221 18.41 -30.43 -9.70
CA ALA A 221 19.35 -31.18 -10.52
C ALA A 221 20.63 -30.38 -10.88
N VAL A 222 20.51 -29.05 -10.93
CA VAL A 222 21.63 -28.12 -11.19
C VAL A 222 22.21 -27.57 -9.87
N GLY A 223 21.68 -28.00 -8.72
CA GLY A 223 22.13 -27.57 -7.40
C GLY A 223 21.65 -26.18 -7.00
N ILE A 224 20.56 -25.69 -7.60
CA ILE A 224 19.95 -24.39 -7.28
C ILE A 224 18.77 -24.62 -6.34
N GLU A 225 18.89 -24.18 -5.09
CA GLU A 225 17.76 -24.14 -4.16
C GLU A 225 16.93 -22.86 -4.41
N GLY A 226 15.61 -23.02 -4.59
CA GLY A 226 14.73 -21.88 -4.82
C GLY A 226 13.27 -22.13 -4.42
N GLU A 227 12.63 -21.09 -3.88
CA GLU A 227 11.21 -21.13 -3.53
C GLU A 227 10.37 -20.71 -4.75
N ILE A 228 9.52 -21.62 -5.23
CA ILE A 228 8.62 -21.38 -6.36
C ILE A 228 7.21 -21.11 -5.85
N SER A 229 6.63 -19.99 -6.26
CA SER A 229 5.27 -19.61 -5.87
C SER A 229 4.46 -19.07 -7.05
N GLY A 230 3.16 -19.36 -7.04
CA GLY A 230 2.20 -18.74 -7.95
C GLY A 230 1.98 -17.27 -7.62
N ARG A 231 1.99 -16.42 -8.65
CA ARG A 231 1.68 -15.00 -8.53
C ARG A 231 0.41 -14.68 -9.28
N ALA A 232 -0.66 -14.41 -8.52
CA ALA A 232 -1.89 -13.87 -9.09
C ALA A 232 -1.66 -12.44 -9.64
N LYS A 233 -2.23 -12.15 -10.81
CA LYS A 233 -2.25 -10.79 -11.36
C LYS A 233 -3.35 -9.96 -10.72
N HIS A 234 -3.03 -8.70 -10.46
CA HIS A 234 -3.95 -7.71 -9.93
C HIS A 234 -5.02 -7.32 -10.96
N PHE A 235 -6.25 -7.11 -10.52
CA PHE A 235 -7.42 -6.92 -11.38
C PHE A 235 -7.30 -5.65 -12.22
N TYR A 236 -6.80 -4.57 -11.63
CA TYR A 236 -6.57 -3.33 -12.35
C TYR A 236 -5.49 -3.47 -13.43
N SER A 237 -4.45 -4.27 -13.20
CA SER A 237 -3.43 -4.54 -14.21
C SER A 237 -4.00 -5.30 -15.41
N ILE A 238 -4.91 -6.25 -15.18
CA ILE A 238 -5.66 -6.95 -16.23
C ILE A 238 -6.52 -5.95 -17.01
N TYR A 239 -7.29 -5.13 -16.30
CA TYR A 239 -8.14 -4.09 -16.91
C TYR A 239 -7.34 -3.08 -17.75
N SER A 240 -6.20 -2.60 -17.23
CA SER A 240 -5.34 -1.65 -17.93
C SER A 240 -4.77 -2.24 -19.21
N LYS A 241 -4.37 -3.53 -19.19
CA LYS A 241 -3.92 -4.25 -20.39
C LYS A 241 -5.05 -4.40 -21.42
N MET A 242 -6.26 -4.76 -21.01
CA MET A 242 -7.43 -4.86 -21.90
C MET A 242 -7.72 -3.53 -22.59
N THR A 243 -7.80 -2.45 -21.80
CA THR A 243 -8.19 -1.13 -22.29
C THR A 243 -7.11 -0.53 -23.21
N LYS A 244 -5.82 -0.67 -22.87
CA LYS A 244 -4.72 -0.11 -23.68
C LYS A 244 -4.45 -0.89 -24.95
N LYS A 245 -4.68 -2.21 -24.96
CA LYS A 245 -4.39 -3.07 -26.14
C LYS A 245 -5.63 -3.41 -26.97
N GLY A 246 -6.82 -2.99 -26.54
CA GLY A 246 -8.08 -3.29 -27.23
C GLY A 246 -8.39 -4.78 -27.33
N ARG A 247 -7.90 -5.59 -26.38
CA ARG A 247 -7.98 -7.06 -26.41
C ARG A 247 -9.14 -7.58 -25.58
N GLU A 248 -9.78 -8.65 -26.05
CA GLU A 248 -10.82 -9.35 -25.29
C GLU A 248 -10.20 -10.18 -24.15
N PHE A 249 -10.98 -10.45 -23.10
CA PHE A 249 -10.50 -11.20 -21.93
C PHE A 249 -9.92 -12.58 -22.31
N ASN A 250 -10.53 -13.24 -23.30
CA ASN A 250 -10.10 -14.55 -23.82
C ASN A 250 -8.71 -14.51 -24.50
N GLU A 251 -8.22 -13.33 -24.88
CA GLU A 251 -6.88 -13.16 -25.46
C GLU A 251 -5.80 -12.94 -24.39
N ILE A 252 -6.20 -12.83 -23.11
CA ILE A 252 -5.28 -12.74 -21.98
C ILE A 252 -4.93 -14.16 -21.53
N TYR A 253 -4.17 -14.86 -22.37
CA TYR A 253 -3.50 -16.13 -22.03
C TYR A 253 -2.47 -16.00 -20.89
N ASP A 254 -2.23 -14.77 -20.45
CA ASP A 254 -1.19 -14.35 -19.53
C ASP A 254 -1.81 -14.02 -18.16
N LEU A 255 -2.56 -14.94 -17.54
CA LEU A 255 -3.08 -14.79 -16.16
C LEU A 255 -2.24 -15.53 -15.12
N THR A 256 -1.39 -16.45 -15.58
CA THR A 256 -0.53 -17.28 -14.75
C THR A 256 0.87 -16.71 -14.76
N ALA A 257 1.40 -16.36 -13.58
CA ALA A 257 2.79 -15.98 -13.41
C ALA A 257 3.37 -16.79 -12.24
N MET A 258 4.64 -17.18 -12.35
CA MET A 258 5.37 -17.84 -11.27
C MET A 258 6.49 -16.91 -10.79
N ARG A 259 6.82 -17.01 -9.50
CA ARG A 259 7.95 -16.33 -8.89
C ARG A 259 8.90 -17.40 -8.38
N VAL A 260 10.15 -17.32 -8.81
CA VAL A 260 11.26 -18.13 -8.30
C VAL A 260 12.11 -17.22 -7.44
N ARG A 261 12.33 -17.59 -6.17
CA ARG A 261 13.19 -16.84 -5.24
C ARG A 261 14.40 -17.70 -4.93
N VAL A 262 15.58 -17.16 -5.18
CA VAL A 262 16.88 -17.85 -5.02
C VAL A 262 17.81 -16.98 -4.22
N ALA A 263 18.87 -17.58 -3.67
CA ALA A 263 19.78 -16.92 -2.74
C ALA A 263 20.70 -15.88 -3.41
N SER A 264 21.10 -16.10 -4.66
CA SER A 264 22.09 -15.25 -5.33
C SER A 264 21.68 -14.79 -6.73
N VAL A 265 22.34 -13.73 -7.21
CA VAL A 265 22.18 -13.24 -8.59
C VAL A 265 22.64 -14.28 -9.61
N ALA A 266 23.68 -15.07 -9.29
CA ALA A 266 24.13 -16.15 -10.16
C ALA A 266 23.03 -17.22 -10.34
N ASP A 267 22.36 -17.59 -9.25
CA ASP A 267 21.25 -18.54 -9.27
C ASP A 267 20.05 -18.01 -10.03
N CYS A 268 19.81 -16.68 -10.03
CA CYS A 268 18.77 -16.09 -10.87
C CYS A 268 19.03 -16.36 -12.36
N TYR A 269 20.28 -16.19 -12.82
CA TYR A 269 20.64 -16.49 -14.21
C TYR A 269 20.64 -17.99 -14.50
N GLY A 270 21.07 -18.83 -13.54
CA GLY A 270 20.97 -20.28 -13.63
C GLY A 270 19.52 -20.74 -13.81
N ALA A 271 18.61 -20.22 -12.98
CA ALA A 271 17.18 -20.50 -13.08
C ALA A 271 16.59 -20.04 -14.43
N ILE A 272 16.97 -18.88 -14.95
CA ILE A 272 16.57 -18.42 -16.30
C ILE A 272 17.06 -19.39 -17.38
N GLY A 273 18.26 -19.95 -17.22
CA GLY A 273 18.83 -20.93 -18.13
C GLY A 273 18.07 -22.26 -18.12
N VAL A 274 17.62 -22.71 -16.95
CA VAL A 274 16.80 -23.93 -16.79
C VAL A 274 15.37 -23.75 -17.34
N ILE A 275 14.82 -22.54 -17.23
CA ILE A 275 13.47 -22.22 -17.71
C ILE A 275 13.38 -22.14 -19.24
N HIS A 276 14.45 -21.73 -19.93
CA HIS A 276 14.49 -21.61 -21.40
C HIS A 276 14.77 -22.94 -22.09
#